data_AF-A0A522NRU8-F1
#
_entry.id   AF-A0A522NRU8-F1
#
_cell.length_a   1.000
_cell.length_b   1.000
_cell.length_c   1.000
_cell.angle_alpha   90.00
_cell.angle_beta   90.00
_cell.angle_gamma   90.00
#
_symmetry.space_group_name_H-M   'P 1'
#
loop_
_entity.id
_entity.type
_entity.pdbx_description
1 polymer ?
#
loop_
_entity_poly.entity_id
_entity_poly.type
_entity_poly.pdbx_seq_one_letter_code
_entity_poly.pdbx_strand_id
1 'polypeptide(L)'
;MTTHPLLDTRDGPQSADCLHFVYTEYTAAETTTVRVRRPDSERLQSLARARQTTVVDVVHAAIDALEQQEFLRELNGDYQRLRNDPEL
;
A
#
# COMPACT_ATOMS: atom_id res chain seq x y z
N MET A 1 15.76 37.39 38.37
CA MET A 1 14.61 36.50 38.62
C MET A 1 14.73 35.34 37.66
N THR A 2 15.08 34.18 38.20
CA THR A 2 15.43 32.95 37.48
C THR A 2 14.19 32.07 37.45
N THR A 3 13.76 31.63 36.27
CA THR A 3 12.74 30.57 36.16
C THR A 3 13.31 29.49 35.26
N HIS A 4 13.52 28.31 35.85
CA HIS A 4 13.98 27.08 35.21
C HIS A 4 12.88 26.47 34.34
N PRO A 5 13.23 25.70 33.28
CA PRO A 5 12.27 24.92 32.50
C PRO A 5 11.81 23.68 33.27
N LEU A 6 10.52 23.36 33.21
CA LEU A 6 9.94 22.12 33.73
C LEU A 6 9.94 21.06 32.63
N LEU A 7 10.83 20.08 32.76
CA LEU A 7 10.74 18.79 32.08
C LEU A 7 9.68 17.96 32.80
N ASP A 8 8.61 17.58 32.11
CA ASP A 8 7.76 16.47 32.54
C ASP A 8 8.11 15.25 31.68
N THR A 9 8.82 14.32 32.30
CA THR A 9 9.08 12.98 31.78
C THR A 9 8.14 12.03 32.51
N ARG A 10 7.10 11.56 31.83
CA ARG A 10 6.40 10.33 32.20
C ARG A 10 6.23 9.40 31.00
N ASP A 11 7.08 8.39 31.05
CA ASP A 11 7.10 7.13 30.32
C ASP A 11 5.79 6.34 30.42
N GLY A 12 5.41 5.69 29.31
CA GLY A 12 4.36 4.68 29.22
C GLY A 12 4.12 4.27 27.77
N PRO A 13 4.16 2.97 27.41
CA PRO A 13 4.55 2.52 26.08
C PRO A 13 3.39 2.66 25.08
N GLN A 14 3.54 3.52 24.08
CA GLN A 14 2.67 3.48 22.90
C GLN A 14 3.15 2.34 22.00
N SER A 15 2.65 1.16 22.31
CA SER A 15 2.61 0.03 21.39
C SER A 15 1.72 0.41 20.22
N ALA A 16 2.35 0.77 19.13
CA ALA A 16 2.01 0.39 17.77
C ALA A 16 3.05 1.11 16.91
N ASP A 17 4.05 0.36 16.45
CA ASP A 17 4.77 0.72 15.24
C ASP A 17 3.71 0.82 14.13
N CYS A 18 3.10 2.00 14.05
CA CYS A 18 2.31 2.41 12.91
C CYS A 18 3.35 2.56 11.81
N LEU A 19 3.50 1.50 11.02
CA LEU A 19 4.27 1.50 9.78
C LEU A 19 3.73 2.66 8.93
N HIS A 20 4.38 3.80 9.08
CA HIS A 20 4.09 5.00 8.35
C HIS A 20 4.66 4.77 6.96
N PHE A 21 3.85 4.15 6.08
CA PHE A 21 4.14 4.10 4.67
C PHE A 21 4.04 5.53 4.12
N VAL A 22 5.16 6.24 4.20
CA VAL A 22 5.38 7.50 3.48
C VAL A 22 5.49 7.15 2.00
N TYR A 23 4.36 7.02 1.31
CA TYR A 23 4.36 7.13 -0.15
C TYR A 23 4.35 8.63 -0.51
N THR A 24 5.44 9.33 -0.17
CA THR A 24 5.68 10.67 -0.70
C THR A 24 6.97 10.69 -1.48
N GLU A 25 6.87 10.25 -2.73
CA GLU A 25 7.50 11.00 -3.80
C GLU A 25 6.45 11.30 -4.86
N TYR A 26 5.65 12.31 -4.55
CA TYR A 26 5.04 13.23 -5.52
C TYR A 26 6.20 13.98 -6.22
N THR A 27 7.07 13.26 -6.93
CA THR A 27 7.68 13.86 -8.11
C THR A 27 6.50 14.19 -9.02
N ALA A 28 6.54 15.30 -9.77
CA ALA A 28 5.51 15.54 -10.77
C ALA A 28 5.59 14.40 -11.80
N ALA A 29 4.88 13.32 -11.50
CA ALA A 29 5.16 12.00 -12.04
C ALA A 29 4.86 12.05 -13.53
N GLU A 30 5.85 11.64 -14.33
CA GLU A 30 5.68 11.51 -15.77
C GLU A 30 4.41 10.69 -16.04
N THR A 31 3.37 11.38 -16.51
CA THR A 31 2.08 10.75 -16.74
C THR A 31 2.12 10.10 -18.10
N THR A 32 2.01 8.77 -18.13
CA THR A 32 1.86 8.02 -19.38
C THR A 32 0.39 7.84 -19.70
N THR A 33 0.00 8.04 -20.97
CA THR A 33 -1.36 7.77 -21.44
C THR A 33 -1.45 6.38 -22.04
N VAL A 34 -2.33 5.54 -21.50
CA VAL A 34 -2.59 4.17 -22.00
C VAL A 34 -3.93 4.13 -22.73
N ARG A 35 -3.96 3.54 -23.93
CA ARG A 35 -5.20 3.31 -24.67
C ARG A 35 -5.87 2.04 -24.18
N VAL A 36 -7.16 2.13 -23.89
CA VAL A 36 -8.00 1.00 -23.49
C VAL A 36 -9.24 0.94 -24.38
N ARG A 37 -9.96 -0.20 -24.36
CA ARG A 37 -11.26 -0.29 -25.03
C ARG A 37 -12.28 0.57 -24.29
N ARG A 38 -13.27 1.08 -25.01
CA ARG A 38 -14.33 1.92 -24.44
C ARG A 38 -15.05 1.26 -23.24
N PRO A 39 -15.50 0.00 -23.30
CA PRO A 39 -16.16 -0.64 -22.15
C PRO A 39 -15.27 -0.72 -20.91
N ASP A 40 -13.97 -0.95 -21.11
CA ASP A 40 -12.99 -1.01 -20.02
C ASP A 40 -12.82 0.38 -19.38
N SER A 41 -12.79 1.44 -20.19
CA SER A 41 -12.75 2.83 -19.67
C SER A 41 -14.00 3.22 -18.88
N GLU A 42 -15.19 2.78 -19.31
CA GLU A 42 -16.46 3.05 -18.63
C GLU A 42 -16.52 2.29 -17.30
N ARG A 43 -15.99 1.07 -17.26
CA ARG A 43 -15.87 0.26 -16.03
C ARG A 43 -14.92 0.89 -15.02
N LEU A 44 -13.75 1.36 -15.46
CA LEU A 44 -12.80 2.08 -14.59
C LEU A 44 -13.42 3.35 -14.01
N GLN A 45 -14.10 4.16 -14.84
CA GLN A 45 -14.80 5.36 -14.38
C GLN A 45 -15.91 5.05 -13.38
N SER A 46 -16.68 3.99 -13.61
CA SER A 46 -17.76 3.57 -12.71
C SER A 46 -17.21 3.14 -11.34
N LEU A 47 -16.09 2.40 -11.33
CA LEU A 47 -15.40 2.02 -10.09
C LEU A 47 -14.85 3.22 -9.33
N ALA A 48 -14.22 4.16 -10.04
CA ALA A 48 -13.68 5.38 -9.45
C ALA A 48 -14.80 6.22 -8.80
N ARG A 49 -15.93 6.40 -9.49
CA ARG A 49 -17.11 7.10 -8.95
C ARG A 49 -17.69 6.40 -7.72
N ALA A 50 -17.86 5.08 -7.78
CA ALA A 50 -18.39 4.31 -6.65
C ALA A 50 -17.51 4.40 -5.40
N ARG A 51 -16.19 4.54 -5.59
CA ARG A 51 -15.20 4.64 -4.51
C ARG A 51 -14.83 6.07 -4.15
N GLN A 52 -15.43 7.07 -4.79
CA GLN A 52 -15.11 8.50 -4.61
C GLN A 52 -13.61 8.80 -4.75
N THR A 53 -12.97 8.19 -5.76
CA THR A 53 -11.53 8.26 -6.01
C THR A 53 -11.25 8.51 -7.50
N THR A 54 -9.99 8.60 -7.92
CA THR A 54 -9.64 8.80 -9.33
C THR A 54 -9.51 7.48 -10.08
N VAL A 55 -9.57 7.53 -11.41
CA VAL A 55 -9.26 6.35 -12.25
C VAL A 55 -7.81 5.90 -12.04
N VAL A 56 -6.89 6.83 -11.82
CA VAL A 56 -5.48 6.54 -11.53
C VAL A 56 -5.36 5.72 -10.25
N ASP A 57 -6.05 6.12 -9.18
CA ASP A 57 -6.05 5.40 -7.91
C ASP A 57 -6.67 3.99 -8.04
N VAL A 58 -7.72 3.85 -8.86
CA VAL A 58 -8.29 2.52 -9.17
C VAL A 58 -7.26 1.63 -9.88
N VAL A 59 -6.48 2.19 -10.80
CA VAL A 59 -5.44 1.45 -11.52
C VAL A 59 -4.30 1.07 -10.58
N HIS A 60 -3.82 1.98 -9.74
CA HIS A 60 -2.80 1.67 -8.73
C HIS A 60 -3.27 0.56 -7.79
N ALA A 61 -4.47 0.68 -7.22
CA ALA A 61 -5.02 -0.35 -6.34
C ALA A 61 -5.20 -1.72 -7.05
N ALA A 62 -5.45 -1.73 -8.35
CA ALA A 62 -5.53 -2.96 -9.13
C ALA A 62 -4.15 -3.58 -9.36
N ILE A 63 -3.12 -2.77 -9.59
CA ILE A 63 -1.72 -3.22 -9.71
C ILE A 63 -1.27 -3.83 -8.38
N ASP A 64 -1.45 -3.11 -7.27
CA ASP A 64 -1.09 -3.57 -5.93
C ASP A 64 -1.76 -4.92 -5.61
N ALA A 65 -3.03 -5.08 -5.97
CA ALA A 65 -3.77 -6.32 -5.76
C ALA A 65 -3.24 -7.49 -6.60
N LEU A 66 -2.77 -7.24 -7.83
CA LEU A 66 -2.15 -8.26 -8.67
C LEU A 66 -0.80 -8.70 -8.11
N GLU A 67 0.04 -7.74 -7.71
CA GLU A 67 1.36 -8.00 -7.11
C GLU A 67 1.21 -8.78 -5.79
N GLN A 68 0.28 -8.37 -4.93
CA GLN A 68 -0.02 -9.07 -3.69
C GLN A 68 -0.50 -10.51 -3.96
N GLN A 69 -1.33 -10.72 -4.98
CA GLN A 69 -1.81 -12.06 -5.33
C GLN A 69 -0.66 -12.97 -5.82
N GLU A 70 0.28 -12.44 -6.58
CA GLU A 70 1.47 -13.17 -7.02
C GLU A 70 2.37 -13.51 -5.85
N PHE A 71 2.66 -12.54 -4.99
CA PHE A 71 3.45 -12.75 -3.78
C PHE A 71 2.86 -13.86 -2.89
N LEU A 72 1.55 -13.81 -2.60
CA LEU A 72 0.90 -14.83 -1.79
C LEU A 72 0.92 -16.21 -2.44
N ARG A 73 0.88 -16.29 -3.78
CA ARG A 73 0.99 -17.56 -4.50
C ARG A 73 2.37 -18.18 -4.32
N GLU A 74 3.42 -17.38 -4.50
CA GLU A 74 4.81 -17.82 -4.33
C GLU A 74 5.06 -18.25 -2.89
N LEU A 75 4.67 -17.41 -1.92
CA LEU A 75 4.81 -17.67 -0.49
C LEU A 75 4.13 -18.99 -0.07
N ASN A 76 2.91 -19.24 -0.54
CA ASN A 76 2.22 -20.50 -0.27
C ASN A 76 2.96 -21.70 -0.87
N GLY A 77 3.54 -21.55 -2.06
CA GLY A 77 4.39 -22.58 -2.67
C GLY A 77 5.63 -22.88 -1.82
N ASP A 78 6.29 -21.84 -1.33
CA ASP A 78 7.47 -21.98 -0.49
C ASP A 78 7.15 -22.62 0.88
N TYR A 79 6.05 -22.21 1.51
CA TYR A 79 5.57 -22.87 2.73
C TYR A 79 5.22 -24.34 2.49
N GLN A 80 4.66 -24.67 1.33
CA GLN A 80 4.35 -26.05 0.98
C GLN A 80 5.63 -26.88 0.80
N ARG A 81 6.70 -26.31 0.23
CA ARG A 81 8.00 -26.98 0.15
C ARG A 81 8.59 -27.23 1.53
N LEU A 82 8.65 -26.21 2.38
CA LEU A 82 9.17 -26.34 3.75
C LEU A 82 8.35 -27.33 4.60
N ARG A 83 7.03 -27.39 4.38
CA ARG A 83 6.17 -28.37 5.05
C ARG A 83 6.48 -29.80 4.60
N ASN A 84 6.79 -30.00 3.32
CA ASN A 84 7.05 -31.32 2.75
C ASN A 84 8.49 -31.79 3.04
N ASP A 85 9.42 -30.85 3.16
CA ASP A 85 10.81 -31.08 3.53
C ASP A 85 11.24 -30.01 4.54
N PRO A 86 11.18 -30.32 5.85
CA PRO A 86 11.46 -29.35 6.90
C PRO A 86 12.95 -29.02 7.08
N GLU A 87 13.86 -29.76 6.44
CA GLU A 87 15.32 -29.56 6.51
C GLU A 87 15.88 -28.82 5.29
N LEU A 88 14.99 -28.28 4.45
CA LEU A 88 15.30 -27.60 3.20
C LEU A 88 15.97 -26.24 3.39
#